data_AF-A0A4R6QXB3-F1
#
_entry.id   AF-A0A4R6QXB3-F1
#
_cell.length_a   1.000
_cell.length_b   1.000
_cell.length_c   1.000
_cell.angle_alpha   90.00
_cell.angle_beta   90.00
_cell.angle_gamma   90.00
#
_symmetry.space_group_name_H-M   'P 1'
#
loop_
_entity.id
_entity.type
_entity.pdbx_description
1 polymer ?
#
loop_
_entity_poly.entity_id
_entity_poly.type
_entity_poly.pdbx_seq_one_letter_code
_entity_poly.pdbx_strand_id
1 'polypeptide(L)'
;MRPVDELRDRLHAARRRAEIAGARADVLAQARAVVPELPRDADAGHLERAARRLVRRAAQDEFAREGITRIPVPEATGRAELRRADLASDAAFHAVVEDVLSAVEIVPSPLESDDAVALRDARASSDAYGLSPEVASDLASYLLGRAFLLRDEERDLDAYLDRHERQIREDMRSALVRLVRVPLELRSARERHNRIASGLAPERAGTAHGAGTGAGTAGGAGSGASGVGAAAREALSQRARSAMDHARAEAGRAALGALRSGAGRAFERYGRGADGEDVRGGEARSAADRARDQRSGGQQSGEHRAAEQTVHDPRSD
;
A
#
# COMPACT_ATOMS: atom_id res chain seq x y z
N MET A 1 43.57 50.76 -7.80
CA MET A 1 42.76 50.10 -6.76
C MET A 1 41.70 49.09 -7.26
N ARG A 2 41.44 48.95 -8.57
CA ARG A 2 40.46 47.96 -9.11
C ARG A 2 40.73 46.44 -8.94
N PRO A 3 41.97 45.94 -8.74
CA PRO A 3 42.23 44.48 -8.73
C PRO A 3 41.62 43.73 -7.54
N VAL A 4 41.48 44.41 -6.39
CA VAL A 4 41.00 43.80 -5.14
C VAL A 4 39.48 43.60 -5.18
N ASP A 5 38.75 44.52 -5.82
CA ASP A 5 37.30 44.44 -5.96
C ASP A 5 36.89 43.33 -6.94
N GLU A 6 37.61 43.17 -8.06
CA GLU A 6 37.40 42.06 -8.99
C GLU A 6 37.67 40.69 -8.35
N LEU A 7 38.70 40.58 -7.50
CA LEU A 7 38.99 39.36 -6.76
C LEU A 7 37.88 39.05 -5.74
N ARG A 8 37.38 40.08 -5.05
CA ARG A 8 36.27 39.97 -4.10
C ARG A 8 34.99 39.51 -4.79
N ASP A 9 34.66 40.07 -5.95
CA ASP A 9 33.50 39.69 -6.74
C ASP A 9 33.58 38.24 -7.23
N ARG A 10 34.75 37.81 -7.70
CA ARG A 10 34.99 36.41 -8.10
C ARG A 10 34.85 35.45 -6.92
N LEU A 11 35.35 35.82 -5.73
CA LEU A 11 35.21 35.01 -4.52
C LEU A 11 33.75 34.90 -4.09
N HIS A 12 32.99 36.00 -4.09
CA HIS A 12 31.55 35.97 -3.80
C HIS A 12 30.78 35.11 -4.82
N ALA A 13 31.11 35.22 -6.10
CA ALA A 13 30.50 34.38 -7.14
C ALA A 13 30.88 32.89 -6.97
N ALA A 14 32.12 32.57 -6.59
CA ALA A 14 32.53 31.20 -6.30
C ALA A 14 31.79 30.64 -5.07
N ARG A 15 31.67 31.43 -4.00
CA ARG A 15 30.93 31.04 -2.79
C ARG A 15 29.45 30.79 -3.08
N ARG A 16 28.79 31.70 -3.79
CA ARG A 16 27.38 31.51 -4.19
C ARG A 16 27.20 30.23 -5.03
N ARG A 17 28.12 29.94 -5.96
CA ARG A 17 28.08 28.70 -6.74
C ARG A 17 28.24 27.46 -5.87
N ALA A 18 29.12 27.50 -4.87
CA ALA A 18 29.30 26.41 -3.93
C ALA A 18 28.05 26.20 -3.04
N GLU A 19 27.42 27.27 -2.59
CA GLU A 19 26.17 27.23 -1.81
C GLU A 19 25.01 26.63 -2.64
N ILE A 20 24.85 27.05 -3.91
CA ILE A 20 23.86 26.48 -4.83
C ILE A 20 24.13 24.99 -5.09
N ALA A 21 25.40 24.63 -5.34
CA ALA A 21 25.78 23.24 -5.56
C ALA A 21 25.53 22.37 -4.31
N GLY A 22 25.78 22.90 -3.11
CA GLY A 22 25.47 22.25 -1.84
C GLY A 22 23.98 22.02 -1.66
N ALA A 23 23.16 23.06 -1.82
CA ALA A 23 21.70 22.95 -1.73
C ALA A 23 21.13 21.93 -2.73
N ARG A 24 21.64 21.93 -3.96
CA ARG A 24 21.27 20.91 -4.96
C ARG A 24 21.65 19.51 -4.51
N ALA A 25 22.86 19.31 -3.98
CA ALA A 25 23.32 18.01 -3.51
C ALA A 25 22.45 17.50 -2.35
N ASP A 26 22.04 18.38 -1.44
CA ASP A 26 21.15 18.04 -0.31
C ASP A 26 19.77 17.60 -0.79
N VAL A 27 19.16 18.35 -1.72
CA VAL A 27 17.86 17.98 -2.33
C VAL A 27 17.94 16.61 -3.01
N LEU A 28 19.04 16.32 -3.72
CA LEU A 28 19.24 15.03 -4.36
C LEU A 28 19.49 13.90 -3.36
N ALA A 29 20.23 14.16 -2.28
CA ALA A 29 20.44 13.19 -1.21
C ALA A 29 19.11 12.80 -0.54
N GLN A 30 18.26 13.79 -0.25
CA GLN A 30 16.92 13.60 0.28
C GLN A 30 16.02 12.78 -0.66
N ALA A 31 15.97 13.13 -1.94
CA ALA A 31 15.18 12.38 -2.93
C ALA A 31 15.69 10.93 -3.08
N ARG A 32 17.01 10.72 -3.06
CA ARG A 32 17.64 9.39 -3.11
C ARG A 32 17.43 8.57 -1.84
N ALA A 33 17.23 9.22 -0.70
CA ALA A 33 16.88 8.52 0.53
C ALA A 33 15.53 7.82 0.39
N VAL A 34 14.58 8.41 -0.35
CA VAL A 34 13.26 7.83 -0.66
C VAL A 34 13.31 6.87 -1.85
N VAL A 35 13.99 7.26 -2.95
CA VAL A 35 14.13 6.46 -4.18
C VAL A 35 15.62 6.18 -4.46
N PRO A 36 16.20 5.12 -3.89
CA PRO A 36 17.63 4.83 -3.98
C PRO A 36 18.14 4.61 -5.42
N GLU A 37 17.26 4.26 -6.34
CA GLU A 37 17.56 4.01 -7.76
C GLU A 37 17.81 5.29 -8.56
N LEU A 38 17.56 6.47 -7.98
CA LEU A 38 17.84 7.74 -8.65
C LEU A 38 19.36 7.92 -8.88
N PRO A 39 19.76 8.35 -10.10
CA PRO A 39 21.16 8.68 -10.40
C PRO A 39 21.73 9.73 -9.44
N ARG A 40 23.04 9.68 -9.20
CA ARG A 40 23.72 10.67 -8.32
C ARG A 40 23.68 12.08 -8.88
N ASP A 41 23.62 12.20 -10.20
CA ASP A 41 23.56 13.42 -10.99
C ASP A 41 22.15 13.73 -11.52
N ALA A 42 21.12 13.16 -10.86
CA ALA A 42 19.73 13.39 -11.24
C ALA A 42 19.38 14.89 -11.33
N ASP A 43 18.46 15.18 -12.25
CA ASP A 43 17.83 16.49 -12.41
C ASP A 43 16.35 16.43 -12.00
N ALA A 44 15.66 17.57 -12.05
CA ALA A 44 14.22 17.66 -11.77
C ALA A 44 13.42 16.62 -12.58
N GLY A 45 13.72 16.45 -13.87
CA GLY A 45 13.05 15.49 -14.75
C GLY A 45 13.23 14.03 -14.33
N HIS A 46 14.34 13.66 -13.69
CA HIS A 46 14.51 12.33 -13.10
C HIS A 46 13.57 12.09 -11.92
N LEU A 47 13.41 13.09 -11.05
CA LEU A 47 12.52 13.03 -9.89
C LEU A 47 11.05 13.02 -10.34
N GLU A 48 10.68 13.88 -11.30
CA GLU A 48 9.34 13.88 -11.90
C GLU A 48 8.99 12.51 -12.51
N ARG A 49 9.92 11.90 -13.25
CA ARG A 49 9.74 10.54 -13.80
C ARG A 49 9.65 9.49 -12.69
N ALA A 50 10.38 9.64 -11.60
CA ALA A 50 10.30 8.73 -10.46
C ALA A 50 8.92 8.82 -9.78
N ALA A 51 8.43 10.03 -9.53
CA ALA A 51 7.08 10.26 -9.00
C ALA A 51 6.01 9.61 -9.88
N ARG A 52 6.04 9.87 -11.21
CA ARG A 52 5.10 9.24 -12.16
C ARG A 52 5.19 7.71 -12.17
N ARG A 53 6.41 7.14 -12.09
CA ARG A 53 6.60 5.69 -12.02
C ARG A 53 6.04 5.09 -10.74
N LEU A 54 6.20 5.79 -9.61
CA LEU A 54 5.73 5.34 -8.30
C LEU A 54 4.20 5.21 -8.28
N VAL A 55 3.49 6.28 -8.62
CA VAL A 55 2.02 6.28 -8.64
C VAL A 55 1.47 5.31 -9.68
N ARG A 56 2.05 5.28 -10.89
CA ARG A 56 1.64 4.30 -11.91
C ARG A 56 1.81 2.86 -11.42
N ARG A 57 2.88 2.57 -10.70
CA ARG A 57 3.12 1.22 -10.18
C ARG A 57 2.09 0.87 -9.09
N ALA A 58 1.84 1.80 -8.16
CA ALA A 58 0.80 1.63 -7.15
C ALA A 58 -0.57 1.40 -7.77
N ALA A 59 -0.94 2.13 -8.84
CA ALA A 59 -2.19 1.92 -9.57
C ALA A 59 -2.29 0.51 -10.19
N GLN A 60 -1.20 0.00 -10.75
CA GLN A 60 -1.16 -1.36 -11.31
C GLN A 60 -1.22 -2.43 -10.23
N ASP A 61 -0.60 -2.18 -9.08
CA ASP A 61 -0.64 -3.06 -7.91
C ASP A 61 -2.06 -3.07 -7.29
N GLU A 62 -2.72 -1.92 -7.23
CA GLU A 62 -4.13 -1.78 -6.82
C GLU A 62 -5.08 -2.50 -7.77
N PHE A 63 -4.87 -2.38 -9.08
CA PHE A 63 -5.63 -3.15 -10.05
C PHE A 63 -5.43 -4.66 -9.87
N ALA A 64 -4.21 -5.11 -9.59
CA ALA A 64 -3.96 -6.51 -9.31
C ALA A 64 -4.61 -6.96 -7.98
N ARG A 65 -4.70 -6.07 -7.00
CA ARG A 65 -5.34 -6.32 -5.70
C ARG A 65 -6.85 -6.47 -5.85
N GLU A 66 -7.51 -5.45 -6.39
CA GLU A 66 -8.98 -5.31 -6.38
C GLU A 66 -9.60 -5.44 -7.79
N GLY A 67 -8.92 -4.96 -8.83
CA GLY A 67 -9.46 -4.94 -10.19
C GLY A 67 -9.71 -6.33 -10.77
N ILE A 68 -8.82 -7.29 -10.49
CA ILE A 68 -8.92 -8.67 -11.00
C ILE A 68 -10.11 -9.44 -10.43
N THR A 69 -10.52 -9.11 -9.21
CA THR A 69 -11.66 -9.75 -8.54
C THR A 69 -12.96 -9.02 -8.84
N ARG A 70 -12.92 -7.69 -8.97
CA ARG A 70 -14.09 -6.85 -9.26
C ARG A 70 -14.56 -6.94 -10.71
N ILE A 71 -13.63 -7.19 -11.65
CA ILE A 71 -13.92 -7.26 -13.08
C ILE A 71 -13.71 -8.71 -13.53
N PRO A 72 -14.74 -9.38 -14.09
CA PRO A 72 -14.61 -10.77 -14.53
C PRO A 72 -13.69 -10.85 -15.77
N VAL A 73 -12.39 -11.07 -15.55
CA VAL A 73 -11.41 -11.18 -16.63
C VAL A 73 -11.47 -12.57 -17.29
N PRO A 74 -11.64 -12.67 -18.63
CA PRO A 74 -11.74 -13.96 -19.33
C PRO A 74 -10.54 -14.88 -19.05
N GLU A 75 -10.78 -16.14 -18.71
CA GLU A 75 -9.71 -17.13 -18.43
C GLU A 75 -8.77 -17.32 -19.62
N ALA A 76 -9.33 -17.33 -20.83
CA ALA A 76 -8.58 -17.29 -22.08
C ALA A 76 -8.02 -15.87 -22.32
N THR A 77 -6.76 -15.65 -21.93
CA THR A 77 -6.05 -14.35 -22.00
C THR A 77 -5.40 -14.12 -23.37
N GLY A 78 -6.20 -14.17 -24.44
CA GLY A 78 -5.78 -13.81 -25.80
C GLY A 78 -6.31 -12.43 -26.22
N ARG A 79 -5.68 -11.81 -27.22
CA ARG A 79 -6.08 -10.46 -27.68
C ARG A 79 -7.49 -10.46 -28.27
N ALA A 80 -7.89 -11.54 -28.96
CA ALA A 80 -9.22 -11.65 -29.55
C ALA A 80 -10.30 -11.76 -28.47
N GLU A 81 -10.04 -12.52 -27.41
CA GLU A 81 -10.92 -12.71 -26.26
C GLU A 81 -11.13 -11.39 -25.52
N LEU A 82 -10.06 -10.64 -25.25
CA LEU A 82 -10.15 -9.34 -24.58
C LEU A 82 -10.88 -8.29 -25.40
N ARG A 83 -10.70 -8.28 -26.72
CA ARG A 83 -11.48 -7.40 -27.61
C ARG A 83 -12.97 -7.76 -27.59
N ARG A 84 -13.30 -9.06 -27.57
CA ARG A 84 -14.70 -9.51 -27.50
C ARG A 84 -15.35 -9.15 -26.15
N ALA A 85 -14.57 -9.17 -25.07
CA ALA A 85 -15.03 -8.78 -23.74
C ALA A 85 -15.12 -7.26 -23.55
N ASP A 86 -14.47 -6.48 -24.41
CA ASP A 86 -14.38 -5.01 -24.37
C ASP A 86 -14.20 -4.41 -22.96
N LEU A 87 -13.31 -5.02 -22.17
CA LEU A 87 -13.11 -4.67 -20.75
C LEU A 87 -12.80 -3.18 -20.51
N ALA A 88 -12.20 -2.50 -21.50
CA ALA A 88 -11.84 -1.10 -21.37
C ALA A 88 -13.06 -0.16 -21.42
N SER A 89 -14.20 -0.62 -21.94
CA SER A 89 -15.47 0.10 -21.98
C SER A 89 -16.45 -0.38 -20.90
N ASP A 90 -16.04 -1.37 -20.09
CA ASP A 90 -16.87 -1.97 -19.05
C ASP A 90 -17.05 -0.99 -17.87
N ALA A 91 -18.29 -0.84 -17.39
CA ALA A 91 -18.60 0.07 -16.30
C ALA A 91 -17.88 -0.30 -14.97
N ALA A 92 -17.68 -1.58 -14.70
CA ALA A 92 -16.93 -2.04 -13.53
C ALA A 92 -15.44 -1.71 -13.66
N PHE A 93 -14.88 -1.79 -14.86
CA PHE A 93 -13.52 -1.31 -15.12
C PHE A 93 -13.40 0.20 -14.88
N HIS A 94 -14.33 0.99 -15.41
CA HIS A 94 -14.36 2.43 -15.17
C HIS A 94 -14.48 2.76 -13.68
N ALA A 95 -15.33 2.05 -12.93
CA ALA A 95 -15.44 2.25 -11.48
C ALA A 95 -14.12 1.99 -10.74
N VAL A 96 -13.41 0.89 -11.08
CA VAL A 96 -12.08 0.63 -10.51
C VAL A 96 -11.09 1.74 -10.86
N VAL A 97 -11.09 2.20 -12.11
CA VAL A 97 -10.20 3.30 -12.53
C VAL A 97 -10.49 4.57 -11.75
N GLU A 98 -11.75 4.98 -11.63
CA GLU A 98 -12.12 6.19 -10.89
C GLU A 98 -11.83 6.08 -9.39
N ASP A 99 -12.05 4.91 -8.77
CA ASP A 99 -11.66 4.66 -7.38
C ASP A 99 -10.14 4.87 -7.20
N VAL A 100 -9.32 4.26 -8.06
CA VAL A 100 -7.86 4.39 -8.01
C VAL A 100 -7.41 5.84 -8.26
N LEU A 101 -8.05 6.54 -9.19
CA LEU A 101 -7.73 7.94 -9.47
C LEU A 101 -8.16 8.88 -8.34
N SER A 102 -9.26 8.56 -7.65
CA SER A 102 -9.76 9.33 -6.49
C SER A 102 -8.83 9.25 -5.29
N ALA A 103 -8.10 8.14 -5.13
CA ALA A 103 -7.08 7.96 -4.11
C ALA A 103 -5.78 8.72 -4.40
N VAL A 104 -5.63 9.28 -5.61
CA VAL A 104 -4.45 10.03 -6.01
C VAL A 104 -4.69 11.52 -5.87
N GLU A 105 -4.02 12.10 -4.89
CA GLU A 105 -4.01 13.53 -4.60
C GLU A 105 -2.55 14.02 -4.60
N ILE A 106 -2.25 14.97 -5.50
CA ILE A 106 -0.91 15.57 -5.61
C ILE A 106 -0.99 17.02 -5.17
N VAL A 107 -0.76 17.23 -3.89
CA VAL A 107 -0.77 18.53 -3.21
C VAL A 107 0.59 18.82 -2.57
N PRO A 108 0.89 20.06 -2.14
CA PRO A 108 2.12 20.34 -1.41
C PRO A 108 2.32 19.38 -0.25
N SER A 109 3.40 18.59 -0.33
CA SER A 109 3.68 17.58 0.69
C SER A 109 4.17 18.25 1.98
N PRO A 110 3.55 17.96 3.14
CA PRO A 110 4.07 18.41 4.43
C PRO A 110 5.24 17.55 4.92
N LEU A 111 5.62 16.49 4.19
CA LEU A 111 6.60 15.52 4.64
C LEU A 111 8.02 16.10 4.65
N GLU A 112 8.68 15.94 5.77
CA GLU A 112 10.13 16.08 5.85
C GLU A 112 10.83 14.85 5.26
N SER A 113 12.17 14.93 5.08
CA SER A 113 12.93 13.84 4.47
C SER A 113 12.85 12.54 5.28
N ASP A 114 12.97 12.63 6.60
CA ASP A 114 12.94 11.45 7.46
C ASP A 114 11.55 10.84 7.53
N ASP A 115 10.49 11.67 7.49
CA ASP A 115 9.11 11.21 7.43
C ASP A 115 8.79 10.50 6.11
N ALA A 116 9.29 11.01 4.98
CA ALA A 116 9.11 10.36 3.69
C ALA A 116 9.81 8.98 3.65
N VAL A 117 10.99 8.85 4.26
CA VAL A 117 11.69 7.57 4.41
C VAL A 117 10.92 6.63 5.35
N ALA A 118 10.48 7.13 6.50
CA ALA A 118 9.70 6.37 7.47
C ALA A 118 8.38 5.89 6.86
N LEU A 119 7.69 6.73 6.09
CA LEU A 119 6.46 6.39 5.39
C LEU A 119 6.71 5.27 4.37
N ARG A 120 7.78 5.35 3.57
CA ARG A 120 8.15 4.28 2.63
C ARG A 120 8.42 2.95 3.34
N ASP A 121 9.14 3.00 4.45
CA ASP A 121 9.62 1.80 5.15
C ASP A 121 8.59 1.23 6.14
N ALA A 122 7.54 1.98 6.45
CA ALA A 122 6.50 1.55 7.37
C ALA A 122 5.75 0.33 6.83
N ARG A 123 5.62 -0.69 7.68
CA ARG A 123 4.91 -1.93 7.34
C ARG A 123 3.44 -1.73 6.99
N ALA A 124 2.82 -0.65 7.48
CA ALA A 124 1.44 -0.31 7.17
C ALA A 124 1.28 0.33 5.78
N SER A 125 2.36 0.84 5.19
CA SER A 125 2.33 1.58 3.93
C SER A 125 2.32 0.69 2.69
N SER A 126 2.72 -0.57 2.84
CA SER A 126 2.73 -1.55 1.76
C SER A 126 2.22 -2.90 2.22
N ASP A 127 1.61 -3.62 1.30
CA ASP A 127 1.18 -4.99 1.49
C ASP A 127 1.93 -5.94 0.54
N ALA A 128 1.37 -7.13 0.32
CA ALA A 128 1.95 -8.10 -0.60
C ALA A 128 1.92 -7.65 -2.08
N TYR A 129 1.05 -6.70 -2.45
CA TYR A 129 0.97 -6.16 -3.80
C TYR A 129 1.95 -5.01 -4.01
N GLY A 130 2.10 -4.13 -3.02
CA GLY A 130 2.97 -2.96 -3.09
C GLY A 130 2.49 -1.82 -2.19
N LEU A 131 2.92 -0.59 -2.50
CA LEU A 131 2.40 0.62 -1.85
C LEU A 131 0.95 0.86 -2.26
N SER A 132 0.15 1.42 -1.35
CA SER A 132 -1.19 1.92 -1.72
C SER A 132 -1.07 3.17 -2.60
N PRO A 133 -2.11 3.49 -3.40
CA PRO A 133 -2.15 4.72 -4.20
C PRO A 133 -1.97 6.00 -3.37
N GLU A 134 -2.51 6.05 -2.16
CA GLU A 134 -2.41 7.20 -1.26
C GLU A 134 -0.96 7.43 -0.82
N VAL A 135 -0.30 6.37 -0.31
CA VAL A 135 1.10 6.48 0.12
C VAL A 135 2.02 6.79 -1.07
N ALA A 136 1.75 6.20 -2.22
CA ALA A 136 2.49 6.51 -3.45
C ALA A 136 2.29 7.98 -3.87
N SER A 137 1.11 8.56 -3.63
CA SER A 137 0.81 9.95 -3.93
C SER A 137 1.54 10.89 -2.99
N ASP A 138 1.56 10.62 -1.68
CA ASP A 138 2.34 11.39 -0.70
C ASP A 138 3.83 11.44 -1.04
N LEU A 139 4.40 10.29 -1.37
CA LEU A 139 5.79 10.18 -1.79
C LEU A 139 6.05 10.84 -3.14
N ALA A 140 5.09 10.79 -4.08
CA ALA A 140 5.18 11.48 -5.35
C ALA A 140 5.14 13.00 -5.18
N SER A 141 4.24 13.51 -4.35
CA SER A 141 4.15 14.93 -3.95
C SER A 141 5.45 15.41 -3.33
N TYR A 142 6.03 14.62 -2.42
CA TYR A 142 7.35 14.89 -1.85
C TYR A 142 8.44 14.99 -2.93
N LEU A 143 8.52 14.00 -3.83
CA LEU A 143 9.51 13.99 -4.93
C LEU A 143 9.31 15.16 -5.90
N LEU A 144 8.07 15.54 -6.19
CA LEU A 144 7.76 16.68 -7.04
C LEU A 144 8.14 18.00 -6.37
N GLY A 145 7.95 18.14 -5.06
CA GLY A 145 8.47 19.28 -4.28
C GLY A 145 9.99 19.39 -4.36
N ARG A 146 10.71 18.26 -4.26
CA ARG A 146 12.17 18.23 -4.46
C ARG A 146 12.56 18.55 -5.90
N ALA A 147 11.80 18.07 -6.89
CA ALA A 147 12.03 18.41 -8.29
C ALA A 147 11.85 19.91 -8.54
N PHE A 148 10.83 20.52 -7.94
CA PHE A 148 10.57 21.96 -8.01
C PHE A 148 11.75 22.79 -7.48
N LEU A 149 12.34 22.39 -6.34
CA LEU A 149 13.53 23.05 -5.79
C LEU A 149 14.76 22.99 -6.70
N LEU A 150 14.79 22.08 -7.67
CA LEU A 150 15.86 21.97 -8.66
C LEU A 150 15.60 22.80 -9.92
N ARG A 151 14.45 23.47 -10.04
CA ARG A 151 14.09 24.32 -11.17
C ARG A 151 14.34 25.78 -10.84
N ASP A 152 15.04 26.47 -11.75
CA ASP A 152 15.34 27.89 -11.59
C ASP A 152 14.24 28.82 -12.16
N GLU A 153 13.38 28.29 -13.03
CA GLU A 153 12.44 29.09 -13.85
C GLU A 153 11.01 29.13 -13.29
N GLU A 154 10.63 28.17 -12.45
CA GLU A 154 9.26 28.01 -11.97
C GLU A 154 9.15 28.49 -10.51
N ARG A 155 8.20 29.37 -10.24
CA ARG A 155 8.06 30.05 -8.92
C ARG A 155 6.77 29.72 -8.19
N ASP A 156 5.87 29.02 -8.85
CA ASP A 156 4.56 28.66 -8.32
C ASP A 156 4.49 27.14 -8.16
N LEU A 157 4.59 26.71 -6.90
CA LEU A 157 4.56 25.28 -6.56
C LEU A 157 3.19 24.68 -6.83
N ASP A 158 2.11 25.39 -6.52
CA ASP A 158 0.75 24.87 -6.66
C ASP A 158 0.42 24.65 -8.15
N ALA A 159 0.71 25.65 -8.99
CA ALA A 159 0.53 25.51 -10.45
C ALA A 159 1.38 24.40 -11.06
N TYR A 160 2.58 24.16 -10.51
CA TYR A 160 3.46 23.07 -10.91
C TYR A 160 2.87 21.70 -10.53
N LEU A 161 2.40 21.55 -9.29
CA LEU A 161 1.79 20.32 -8.80
C LEU A 161 0.48 20.01 -9.53
N ASP A 162 -0.39 20.99 -9.75
CA ASP A 162 -1.64 20.83 -10.52
C ASP A 162 -1.39 20.33 -11.96
N ARG A 163 -0.30 20.77 -12.59
CA ARG A 163 0.11 20.30 -13.92
C ARG A 163 0.51 18.83 -13.86
N HIS A 164 1.29 18.47 -12.85
CA HIS A 164 1.77 17.11 -12.67
C HIS A 164 0.66 16.15 -12.23
N GLU A 165 -0.29 16.58 -11.40
CA GLU A 165 -1.45 15.79 -11.02
C GLU A 165 -2.26 15.37 -12.25
N ARG A 166 -2.59 16.35 -13.11
CA ARG A 166 -3.31 16.09 -14.37
C ARG A 166 -2.56 15.10 -15.25
N GLN A 167 -1.25 15.28 -15.40
CA GLN A 167 -0.43 14.35 -16.19
C GLN A 167 -0.37 12.96 -15.56
N ILE A 168 -0.21 12.86 -14.24
CA ILE A 168 -0.16 11.59 -13.51
C ILE A 168 -1.48 10.83 -13.68
N ARG A 169 -2.62 11.50 -13.49
CA ARG A 169 -3.94 10.88 -13.64
C ARG A 169 -4.17 10.36 -15.06
N GLU A 170 -3.72 11.10 -16.08
CA GLU A 170 -3.81 10.63 -17.47
C GLU A 170 -2.87 9.45 -17.77
N ASP A 171 -1.62 9.52 -17.29
CA ASP A 171 -0.66 8.42 -17.43
C ASP A 171 -1.16 7.14 -16.74
N MET A 172 -1.79 7.26 -15.57
CA MET A 172 -2.42 6.15 -14.85
C MET A 172 -3.58 5.56 -15.62
N ARG A 173 -4.52 6.39 -16.09
CA ARG A 173 -5.65 5.94 -16.90
C ARG A 173 -5.19 5.16 -18.12
N SER A 174 -4.21 5.71 -18.84
CA SER A 174 -3.59 5.05 -20.00
C SER A 174 -2.95 3.71 -19.64
N ALA A 175 -2.23 3.65 -18.52
CA ALA A 175 -1.60 2.42 -18.04
C ALA A 175 -2.62 1.33 -17.65
N LEU A 176 -3.71 1.70 -16.97
CA LEU A 176 -4.77 0.76 -16.57
C LEU A 176 -5.54 0.24 -17.79
N VAL A 177 -5.85 1.10 -18.75
CA VAL A 177 -6.48 0.70 -20.03
C VAL A 177 -5.56 -0.23 -20.80
N ARG A 178 -4.25 0.05 -20.82
CA ARG A 178 -3.27 -0.81 -21.49
C ARG A 178 -3.22 -2.19 -20.85
N LEU A 179 -3.33 -2.27 -19.53
CA LEU A 179 -3.30 -3.54 -18.80
C LEU A 179 -4.39 -4.51 -19.30
N VAL A 180 -5.62 -4.03 -19.53
CA VAL A 180 -6.74 -4.87 -20.02
C VAL A 180 -6.75 -5.06 -21.54
N ARG A 181 -6.03 -4.22 -22.30
CA ARG A 181 -5.88 -4.35 -23.76
C ARG A 181 -4.70 -5.22 -24.18
N VAL A 182 -3.66 -5.31 -23.35
CA VAL A 182 -2.42 -6.07 -23.63
C VAL A 182 -2.46 -7.39 -22.86
N PRO A 183 -2.61 -8.55 -23.54
CA PRO A 183 -2.82 -9.82 -22.85
C PRO A 183 -1.69 -10.24 -21.91
N LEU A 184 -0.45 -9.88 -22.22
CA LEU A 184 0.71 -10.21 -21.39
C LEU A 184 0.73 -9.42 -20.07
N GLU A 185 0.33 -8.15 -20.09
CA GLU A 185 0.27 -7.32 -18.88
C GLU A 185 -0.85 -7.81 -17.96
N LEU A 186 -2.01 -8.12 -18.54
CA LEU A 186 -3.13 -8.71 -17.82
C LEU A 186 -2.78 -10.06 -17.19
N ARG A 187 -2.10 -10.93 -17.94
CA ARG A 187 -1.63 -12.22 -17.44
C ARG A 187 -0.69 -12.04 -16.25
N SER A 188 0.28 -11.13 -16.37
CA SER A 188 1.23 -10.83 -15.29
C SER A 188 0.52 -10.33 -14.03
N ALA A 189 -0.52 -9.50 -14.17
CA ALA A 189 -1.33 -9.03 -13.06
C ALA A 189 -2.09 -10.19 -12.38
N ARG A 190 -2.71 -11.09 -13.16
CA ARG A 190 -3.41 -12.28 -12.64
C ARG A 190 -2.49 -13.28 -11.97
N GLU A 191 -1.34 -13.56 -12.56
CA GLU A 191 -0.35 -14.44 -11.95
C GLU A 191 0.14 -13.88 -10.61
N ARG A 192 0.33 -12.57 -10.51
CA ARG A 192 0.67 -11.89 -9.25
C ARG A 192 -0.43 -12.05 -8.22
N HIS A 193 -1.67 -11.72 -8.59
CA HIS A 193 -2.84 -11.88 -7.71
C HIS A 193 -2.97 -13.31 -7.19
N ASN A 194 -2.96 -14.29 -8.09
CA ASN A 194 -3.11 -15.71 -7.74
C ASN A 194 -1.98 -16.20 -6.80
N ARG A 195 -0.74 -15.75 -7.03
CA ARG A 195 0.40 -16.09 -6.16
C ARG A 195 0.17 -15.60 -4.73
N ILE A 196 -0.21 -14.34 -4.59
CA ILE A 196 -0.49 -13.71 -3.29
C ILE A 196 -1.70 -14.37 -2.62
N ALA A 197 -2.79 -14.59 -3.36
CA ALA A 197 -4.00 -15.27 -2.88
C ALA A 197 -3.71 -16.71 -2.42
N SER A 198 -2.74 -17.39 -3.03
CA SER A 198 -2.30 -18.74 -2.65
C SER A 198 -1.32 -18.76 -1.47
N GLY A 199 -1.02 -17.61 -0.85
CA GLY A 199 -0.08 -17.50 0.27
C GLY A 199 1.39 -17.70 -0.12
N LEU A 200 1.71 -17.74 -1.42
CA LEU A 200 3.08 -17.75 -1.90
C LEU A 200 3.62 -16.33 -1.79
N ALA A 201 4.75 -16.15 -1.10
CA ALA A 201 5.33 -14.84 -0.90
C ALA A 201 5.53 -14.14 -2.26
N PRO A 202 5.13 -12.86 -2.41
CA PRO A 202 5.54 -12.09 -3.57
C PRO A 202 7.08 -12.06 -3.58
N GLU A 203 7.68 -12.31 -4.74
CA GLU A 203 9.11 -11.99 -4.87
C GLU A 203 9.26 -10.51 -4.52
N ARG A 204 10.13 -10.20 -3.56
CA ARG A 204 10.44 -8.81 -3.23
C ARG A 204 10.79 -8.11 -4.53
N ALA A 205 10.03 -7.08 -4.87
CA ALA A 205 10.29 -6.24 -6.03
C ALA A 205 11.55 -5.40 -5.75
N GLY A 206 12.70 -6.05 -5.86
CA GLY A 206 14.02 -5.45 -5.83
C GLY A 206 14.73 -5.91 -7.09
N THR A 207 15.01 -4.98 -8.00
CA THR A 207 15.84 -5.19 -9.19
C THR A 207 15.32 -6.23 -10.20
N ALA A 208 14.37 -5.86 -11.06
CA ALA A 208 14.28 -6.52 -12.36
C ALA A 208 15.50 -6.11 -13.19
N HIS A 209 16.57 -6.89 -13.09
CA HIS A 209 17.75 -6.82 -13.94
C HIS A 209 17.37 -7.06 -15.41
N GLY A 210 17.83 -6.15 -16.27
CA GLY A 210 18.40 -6.46 -17.58
C GLY A 210 17.50 -7.11 -18.64
N ALA A 211 16.82 -6.27 -19.42
CA ALA A 211 16.51 -6.66 -20.80
C ALA A 211 17.76 -6.44 -21.69
N GLY A 212 18.51 -7.52 -21.93
CA GLY A 212 19.25 -7.76 -23.17
C GLY A 212 20.74 -7.40 -23.20
N THR A 213 21.62 -8.41 -23.17
CA THR A 213 22.38 -8.89 -24.36
C THR A 213 23.47 -9.91 -23.95
N GLY A 214 23.57 -11.04 -24.67
CA GLY A 214 24.83 -11.76 -24.84
C GLY A 214 24.97 -13.17 -24.24
N ALA A 215 24.65 -14.18 -25.07
CA ALA A 215 25.45 -15.39 -25.36
C ALA A 215 26.02 -16.30 -24.24
N GLY A 216 25.80 -17.62 -24.39
CA GLY A 216 26.82 -18.62 -24.00
C GLY A 216 26.35 -19.95 -23.41
N THR A 217 25.83 -20.84 -24.26
CA THR A 217 26.18 -22.28 -24.38
C THR A 217 26.40 -23.20 -23.15
N ALA A 218 25.62 -24.30 -23.17
CA ALA A 218 26.05 -25.72 -23.14
C ALA A 218 26.07 -26.54 -21.83
N GLY A 219 25.40 -27.70 -21.92
CA GLY A 219 25.70 -28.98 -21.24
C GLY A 219 25.15 -29.13 -19.82
N GLY A 220 24.52 -30.22 -19.38
CA GLY A 220 24.34 -31.56 -19.92
C GLY A 220 23.44 -32.36 -18.95
N ALA A 221 22.89 -33.47 -19.43
CA ALA A 221 21.88 -34.31 -18.80
C ALA A 221 22.34 -35.04 -17.52
N GLY A 222 21.39 -35.40 -16.65
CA GLY A 222 21.62 -36.33 -15.53
C GLY A 222 20.37 -36.60 -14.67
N SER A 223 19.77 -37.76 -14.92
CA SER A 223 18.67 -38.40 -14.17
C SER A 223 18.89 -38.50 -12.65
N GLY A 224 17.83 -38.40 -11.84
CA GLY A 224 17.88 -38.69 -10.41
C GLY A 224 16.67 -38.23 -9.58
N ALA A 225 15.45 -38.56 -9.98
CA ALA A 225 14.25 -38.34 -9.16
C ALA A 225 14.18 -39.38 -8.02
N SER A 226 14.74 -39.05 -6.84
CA SER A 226 14.27 -39.52 -5.51
C SER A 226 15.22 -39.00 -4.42
N GLY A 227 14.94 -37.81 -3.86
CA GLY A 227 15.74 -37.28 -2.75
C GLY A 227 15.33 -35.88 -2.28
N VAL A 228 14.69 -35.10 -3.16
CA VAL A 228 14.29 -33.70 -2.90
C VAL A 228 13.31 -33.58 -1.71
N GLY A 229 12.51 -34.61 -1.43
CA GLY A 229 11.51 -34.58 -0.36
C GLY A 229 12.05 -34.81 1.06
N ALA A 230 13.23 -35.40 1.24
CA ALA A 230 13.82 -35.66 2.56
C ALA A 230 14.59 -34.43 3.07
N ALA A 231 15.44 -33.85 2.22
CA ALA A 231 16.19 -32.63 2.54
C ALA A 231 15.28 -31.41 2.78
N ALA A 232 14.19 -31.28 2.01
CA ALA A 232 13.21 -30.21 2.21
C ALA A 232 12.41 -30.36 3.53
N ARG A 233 12.10 -31.60 3.93
CA ARG A 233 11.44 -31.89 5.22
C ARG A 233 12.39 -31.67 6.40
N GLU A 234 13.66 -32.04 6.26
CA GLU A 234 14.71 -31.77 7.24
C GLU A 234 14.87 -30.25 7.47
N ALA A 235 14.96 -29.47 6.38
CA ALA A 235 15.09 -28.01 6.44
C ALA A 235 13.88 -27.30 7.07
N LEU A 236 12.65 -27.77 6.78
CA LEU A 236 11.43 -27.26 7.39
C LEU A 236 11.37 -27.57 8.89
N SER A 237 11.76 -28.79 9.28
CA SER A 237 11.77 -29.23 10.68
C SER A 237 12.86 -28.52 11.52
N GLN A 238 13.99 -28.16 10.93
CA GLN A 238 15.02 -27.34 11.57
C GLN A 238 14.55 -25.89 11.76
N ARG A 239 13.82 -25.35 10.77
CA ARG A 239 13.26 -23.99 10.83
C ARG A 239 12.15 -23.88 11.90
N ALA A 240 11.31 -24.90 12.04
CA ALA A 240 10.28 -24.97 13.07
C ALA A 240 10.87 -25.09 14.49
N ARG A 241 11.94 -25.88 14.67
CA ARG A 241 12.66 -26.00 15.95
C ARG A 241 13.33 -24.68 16.34
N SER A 242 14.04 -24.03 15.42
CA SER A 242 14.67 -22.72 15.65
C SER A 242 13.65 -21.63 16.03
N ALA A 243 12.46 -21.64 15.43
CA ALA A 243 11.39 -20.70 15.77
C ALA A 243 10.81 -20.95 17.19
N MET A 244 10.66 -22.21 17.60
CA MET A 244 10.21 -22.54 18.96
C MET A 244 11.26 -22.21 20.02
N ASP A 245 12.53 -22.44 19.73
CA ASP A 245 13.63 -22.11 20.64
C ASP A 245 13.77 -20.59 20.80
N HIS A 246 13.50 -19.82 19.74
CA HIS A 246 13.47 -18.35 19.81
C HIS A 246 12.27 -17.80 20.58
N ALA A 247 11.09 -18.44 20.48
CA ALA A 247 9.91 -18.09 21.27
C ALA A 247 10.07 -18.42 22.77
N ARG A 248 10.88 -19.43 23.09
CA ARG A 248 11.20 -19.83 24.47
C ARG A 248 12.33 -18.99 25.09
N ALA A 249 13.20 -18.39 24.27
CA ALA A 249 14.24 -17.48 24.72
C ALA A 249 13.66 -16.21 25.38
N GLU A 250 14.35 -15.64 26.36
CA GLU A 250 13.93 -14.44 27.11
C GLU A 250 13.62 -13.24 26.19
N ALA A 251 14.36 -13.10 25.09
CA ALA A 251 14.10 -12.09 24.07
C ALA A 251 12.74 -12.28 23.36
N GLY A 252 12.33 -13.53 23.11
CA GLY A 252 11.03 -13.85 22.53
C GLY A 252 9.87 -13.58 23.48
N ARG A 253 10.06 -13.85 24.78
CA ARG A 253 9.07 -13.50 25.82
C ARG A 253 8.94 -11.99 26.01
N ALA A 254 10.04 -11.24 25.94
CA ALA A 254 10.02 -9.78 25.98
C ALA A 254 9.30 -9.17 24.75
N ALA A 255 9.52 -9.72 23.55
CA ALA A 255 8.84 -9.29 22.33
C ALA A 255 7.32 -9.55 22.38
N LEU A 256 6.88 -10.69 22.92
CA LEU A 256 5.46 -10.99 23.09
C LEU A 256 4.80 -10.12 24.17
N GLY A 257 5.54 -9.79 25.23
CA GLY A 257 5.12 -8.84 26.27
C GLY A 257 4.92 -7.43 25.73
N ALA A 258 5.85 -6.95 24.90
CA ALA A 258 5.76 -5.63 24.26
C ALA A 258 4.55 -5.53 23.30
N LEU A 259 4.21 -6.60 22.58
CA LEU A 259 3.02 -6.67 21.73
C LEU A 259 1.71 -6.58 22.53
N ARG A 260 1.64 -7.23 23.70
CA ARG A 260 0.46 -7.15 24.58
C ARG A 260 0.30 -5.76 25.21
N SER A 261 1.39 -5.11 25.63
CA SER A 261 1.34 -3.75 26.18
C SER A 261 1.06 -2.68 25.13
N GLY A 262 1.52 -2.86 23.89
CA GLY A 262 1.21 -1.98 22.76
C GLY A 262 -0.27 -1.99 22.38
N ALA A 263 -0.90 -3.16 22.39
CA ALA A 263 -2.33 -3.31 22.12
C ALA A 263 -3.22 -2.60 23.17
N GLY A 264 -2.80 -2.58 24.45
CA GLY A 264 -3.52 -1.85 25.50
C GLY A 264 -3.47 -0.33 25.34
N ARG A 265 -2.31 0.22 24.96
CA ARG A 265 -2.15 1.68 24.75
C ARG A 265 -2.86 2.19 23.50
N ALA A 266 -2.98 1.35 22.47
CA ALA A 266 -3.76 1.68 21.28
C ALA A 266 -5.27 1.77 21.59
N PHE A 267 -5.79 0.89 22.44
CA PHE A 267 -7.20 0.93 22.85
C PHE A 267 -7.54 2.19 23.67
N GLU A 268 -6.62 2.65 24.53
CA GLU A 268 -6.81 3.90 25.31
C GLU A 268 -6.73 5.17 24.45
N ARG A 269 -5.87 5.18 23.42
CA ARG A 269 -5.65 6.36 22.56
C ARG A 269 -6.80 6.59 21.56
N TYR A 270 -7.43 5.54 21.06
CA TYR A 270 -8.51 5.63 20.07
C TYR A 270 -9.92 5.42 20.66
N GLY A 271 -10.03 5.02 21.93
CA GLY A 271 -11.32 4.84 22.62
C GLY A 271 -11.88 6.11 23.30
N ARG A 272 -11.15 7.23 23.30
CA ARG A 272 -11.57 8.49 23.94
C ARG A 272 -11.53 9.63 22.92
N GLY A 273 -12.49 9.62 22.00
CA GLY A 273 -12.52 10.59 20.90
C GLY A 273 -13.83 10.56 20.10
N ALA A 274 -14.97 10.56 20.77
CA ALA A 274 -16.23 11.09 20.27
C ALA A 274 -17.13 11.40 21.47
N ASP A 275 -17.75 12.58 21.44
CA ASP A 275 -18.84 13.08 22.30
C ASP A 275 -18.42 13.86 23.55
N GLY A 276 -18.31 15.17 23.36
CA GLY A 276 -18.42 16.18 24.40
C GLY A 276 -19.46 17.23 24.00
N GLU A 277 -20.74 16.95 24.25
CA GLU A 277 -21.76 17.98 24.49
C GLU A 277 -22.62 17.54 25.68
N ASP A 278 -22.62 18.36 26.72
CA ASP A 278 -23.49 18.25 27.89
C ASP A 278 -24.95 18.46 27.47
N VAL A 279 -25.70 17.36 27.31
CA VAL A 279 -27.15 17.38 27.44
C VAL A 279 -27.53 16.67 28.73
N ARG A 280 -28.13 17.43 29.63
CA ARG A 280 -28.78 16.95 30.85
C ARG A 280 -29.76 15.82 30.53
N GLY A 281 -29.56 14.70 31.23
CA GLY A 281 -30.64 13.88 31.79
C GLY A 281 -31.49 13.07 30.81
N GLY A 282 -31.25 11.77 30.77
CA GLY A 282 -32.21 10.82 30.21
C GLY A 282 -31.56 9.56 29.67
N GLU A 283 -31.50 8.53 30.52
CA GLU A 283 -31.61 7.11 30.15
C GLU A 283 -30.91 6.61 28.88
N ALA A 284 -29.73 6.01 29.04
CA ALA A 284 -29.30 4.93 28.14
C ALA A 284 -28.38 3.97 28.89
N ARG A 285 -28.99 3.11 29.72
CA ARG A 285 -28.31 1.93 30.28
C ARG A 285 -28.04 0.94 29.15
N SER A 286 -26.78 0.54 29.08
CA SER A 286 -26.16 -0.35 28.11
C SER A 286 -26.98 -1.59 27.77
N ALA A 287 -27.11 -1.87 26.48
CA ALA A 287 -27.68 -3.10 25.91
C ALA A 287 -26.79 -4.34 26.13
N ALA A 288 -25.67 -4.21 26.86
CA ALA A 288 -24.79 -5.33 27.21
C ALA A 288 -25.21 -6.11 28.47
N ASP A 289 -26.07 -5.56 29.35
CA ASP A 289 -26.53 -6.27 30.56
C ASP A 289 -27.75 -7.18 30.31
N ARG A 290 -28.47 -7.01 29.18
CA ARG A 290 -29.65 -7.86 28.88
C ARG A 290 -29.33 -9.25 28.33
N ALA A 291 -28.07 -9.55 28.00
CA ALA A 291 -27.67 -10.87 27.50
C ALA A 291 -27.10 -11.80 28.59
N ARG A 292 -26.92 -11.31 29.82
CA ARG A 292 -26.38 -12.10 30.94
C ARG A 292 -27.45 -12.69 31.86
N ASP A 293 -28.62 -12.06 31.95
CA ASP A 293 -29.74 -12.54 32.79
C ASP A 293 -30.66 -13.57 32.12
N GLN A 294 -30.54 -13.81 30.82
CA GLN A 294 -31.35 -14.85 30.13
C GLN A 294 -30.73 -16.27 30.18
N ARG A 295 -29.56 -16.45 30.82
CA ARG A 295 -28.88 -17.75 30.93
C ARG A 295 -28.73 -18.31 32.35
N SER A 296 -29.35 -17.71 33.37
CA SER A 296 -29.28 -18.22 34.75
C SER A 296 -30.61 -18.24 35.54
N GLY A 297 -31.77 -18.15 34.87
CA GLY A 297 -33.08 -18.13 35.53
C GLY A 297 -33.91 -19.41 35.44
N GLY A 298 -33.31 -20.56 35.15
CA GLY A 298 -34.03 -21.84 35.05
C GLY A 298 -33.70 -22.78 36.21
N GLN A 299 -34.36 -22.62 37.36
CA GLN A 299 -34.73 -23.68 38.32
C GLN A 299 -35.14 -23.07 39.67
N GLN A 300 -36.45 -23.07 39.97
CA GLN A 300 -37.05 -23.79 41.12
C GLN A 300 -38.48 -23.29 41.41
N SER A 301 -39.40 -24.26 41.51
CA SER A 301 -40.62 -24.32 42.35
C SER A 301 -41.65 -23.18 42.27
N GLY A 302 -42.94 -23.39 42.11
CA GLY A 302 -43.75 -24.57 42.38
C GLY A 302 -45.12 -24.12 42.89
N GLU A 303 -46.16 -24.66 42.26
CA GLU A 303 -47.46 -25.03 42.84
C GLU A 303 -48.61 -24.01 43.03
N HIS A 304 -49.78 -24.53 42.64
CA HIS A 304 -51.17 -24.14 42.91
C HIS A 304 -51.75 -22.97 42.06
N ARG A 305 -52.90 -23.10 41.38
CA ARG A 305 -54.03 -24.04 41.50
C ARG A 305 -54.95 -23.91 40.27
N ALA A 306 -55.52 -25.04 39.83
CA ALA A 306 -56.90 -25.33 39.35
C ALA A 306 -57.76 -24.21 38.72
N ALA A 307 -58.68 -24.41 37.78
CA ALA A 307 -59.23 -25.50 36.95
C ALA A 307 -60.33 -24.81 36.07
N GLU A 308 -61.11 -25.59 35.31
CA GLU A 308 -62.26 -25.21 34.44
C GLU A 308 -61.85 -24.80 33.01
N GLN A 309 -61.84 -25.70 32.00
CA GLN A 309 -62.97 -26.43 31.41
C GLN A 309 -64.18 -25.52 31.11
N THR A 310 -64.36 -25.15 29.84
CA THR A 310 -65.63 -25.36 29.11
C THR A 310 -65.45 -25.08 27.62
N VAL A 311 -65.92 -26.06 26.86
CA VAL A 311 -66.17 -26.04 25.42
C VAL A 311 -67.55 -25.41 25.21
N HIS A 312 -67.70 -24.43 24.31
CA HIS A 312 -68.88 -24.35 23.44
C HIS A 312 -68.72 -23.29 22.32
N ASP A 313 -68.79 -23.77 21.08
CA ASP A 313 -69.27 -23.05 19.90
C ASP A 313 -70.78 -23.37 19.77
N PRO A 314 -71.66 -22.40 19.53
CA PRO A 314 -72.41 -22.50 18.28
C PRO A 314 -72.73 -21.16 17.61
N ARG A 315 -72.67 -21.21 16.28
CA ARG A 315 -73.39 -20.33 15.35
C ARG A 315 -74.86 -20.16 15.76
N SER A 316 -75.31 -18.91 15.79
CA SER A 316 -76.73 -18.54 15.81
C SER A 316 -77.31 -18.58 14.40
N ASP A 317 -78.58 -18.98 14.35
CA ASP A 317 -79.57 -18.68 13.31
C ASP A 317 -79.62 -17.19 12.94
#